data_AF-A0A945GSL7-F1
#
_entry.id   AF-A0A945GSL7-F1
#
_cell.length_a   1.000
_cell.length_b   1.000
_cell.length_c   1.000
_cell.angle_alpha   90.00
_cell.angle_beta   90.00
_cell.angle_gamma   90.00
#
_symmetry.space_group_name_H-M   'P 1'
#
loop_
_entity.id
_entity.type
_entity.pdbx_description
1 polymer ?
#
loop_
_entity_poly.entity_id
_entity_poly.type
_entity_poly.pdbx_seq_one_letter_code
_entity_poly.pdbx_strand_id
1 'polypeptide(L)'
;MALYLLFALALFFVALAAQSAQATPFHLHPENPHYFLFRGEPTLLITSAEHYGAVLNADFDYARYLETLAADGLNNTRIFVGAYCEKPGDFGIARNTLAPAPERFICPWARSDQPGYANGGNKFDLEKWDAAYFERLKDFIVRAGERGIVVEVNLFCPFYKEDMWNLSPMKAANNVNGVGAVDRGQVYPLDASDGLLDVQVQMARKVATELKEFDNIYYEIMNEPYAGAVPMAWQEHIVDALVETERALGVRHLISLNIANDKAQVKDLHPQVSLLNFHYAWPPATVPMNYHLGRAIGDNETGFKGTGDFHYRREGWAFILAGGALYNNLDYSFAVGYEDGTFAYPDEHPGGGNAALRAQLRVLGTFIRSFDFVHMTPFDNISDLPENLAAYALAAPGHQYAVYLCHTGQEARAETSATLILDLPSGTYRTEWIDTLSDERIDGESITHDGGACALTSPPFTEDLALRLLSE
;
A
#
# COMPACT_ATOMS: atom_id res chain seq x y z
N MET A 1 33.15 41.25 30.06
CA MET A 1 32.46 41.55 28.78
C MET A 1 32.87 40.63 27.64
N ALA A 2 34.17 40.37 27.40
CA ALA A 2 34.62 39.49 26.31
C ALA A 2 34.14 38.01 26.42
N LEU A 3 34.01 37.48 27.64
CA LEU A 3 33.57 36.09 27.86
C LEU A 3 32.06 35.87 27.57
N TYR A 4 31.24 36.90 27.77
CA TYR A 4 29.81 36.86 27.45
C TYR A 4 29.54 36.96 25.95
N LEU A 5 30.41 37.67 25.20
CA LEU A 5 30.31 37.73 23.73
C LEU A 5 30.64 36.38 23.08
N LEU A 6 31.61 35.62 23.61
CA LEU A 6 31.98 34.30 23.11
C LEU A 6 30.88 33.24 23.36
N PHE A 7 30.19 33.32 24.50
CA PHE A 7 29.06 32.43 24.81
C PHE A 7 27.82 32.75 23.97
N ALA A 8 27.56 34.04 23.71
CA ALA A 8 26.47 34.47 22.83
C ALA A 8 26.72 34.09 21.36
N LEU A 9 27.97 34.17 20.88
CA LEU A 9 28.34 33.71 19.53
C LEU A 9 28.25 32.18 19.38
N ALA A 10 28.63 31.40 20.42
CA ALA A 10 28.51 29.95 20.39
C ALA A 10 27.05 29.47 20.35
N LEU A 11 26.15 30.13 21.09
CA LEU A 11 24.71 29.86 21.03
C LEU A 11 24.06 30.31 19.71
N PHE A 12 24.59 31.36 19.07
CA PHE A 12 24.12 31.79 17.74
C PHE A 12 24.53 30.79 16.64
N PHE A 13 25.70 30.16 16.74
CA PHE A 13 26.13 29.13 15.77
C PHE A 13 25.45 27.77 15.96
N VAL A 14 25.07 27.39 17.18
CA VAL A 14 24.26 26.17 17.40
C VAL A 14 22.81 26.36 16.93
N ALA A 15 22.26 27.57 17.00
CA ALA A 15 20.94 27.88 16.47
C ALA A 15 20.90 27.98 14.92
N LEU A 16 22.03 28.23 14.27
CA LEU A 16 22.16 28.26 12.80
C LEU A 16 22.51 26.90 12.18
N ALA A 17 22.86 25.91 13.00
CA ALA A 17 23.09 24.52 12.56
C ALA A 17 21.84 23.63 12.66
N ALA A 18 20.72 24.15 13.17
CA ALA A 18 19.40 23.63 12.87
C ALA A 18 18.91 24.20 11.51
N GLN A 19 19.74 24.08 10.47
CA GLN A 19 19.16 23.88 9.16
C GLN A 19 18.32 22.63 9.32
N SER A 20 17.00 22.77 9.19
CA SER A 20 16.09 21.64 9.05
C SER A 20 16.69 20.75 7.98
N ALA A 21 17.36 19.67 8.39
CA ALA A 21 17.69 18.61 7.45
C ALA A 21 16.34 18.24 6.86
N GLN A 22 16.17 18.48 5.57
CA GLN A 22 14.98 18.07 4.87
C GLN A 22 14.81 16.59 5.19
N ALA A 23 13.67 16.22 5.79
CA ALA A 23 13.45 14.86 6.24
C ALA A 23 13.69 13.94 5.04
N THR A 24 14.57 12.96 5.21
CA THR A 24 14.89 12.04 4.12
C THR A 24 13.61 11.31 3.75
N PRO A 25 13.17 11.37 2.47
CA PRO A 25 11.97 10.68 2.06
C PRO A 25 12.00 9.20 2.40
N PHE A 26 10.83 8.62 2.62
CA PHE A 26 10.60 7.19 2.64
C PHE A 26 11.34 6.51 1.48
N HIS A 27 12.20 5.55 1.79
CA HIS A 27 13.06 4.90 0.81
C HIS A 27 13.27 3.42 1.13
N LEU A 28 13.86 2.68 0.18
CA LEU A 28 14.26 1.28 0.43
C LEU A 28 15.35 1.22 1.50
N HIS A 29 15.30 0.23 2.38
CA HIS A 29 16.29 0.06 3.43
C HIS A 29 17.68 -0.22 2.81
N PRO A 30 18.75 0.49 3.23
CA PRO A 30 20.06 0.40 2.59
C PRO A 30 20.72 -0.98 2.73
N GLU A 31 20.43 -1.71 3.82
CA GLU A 31 20.97 -3.05 4.07
C GLU A 31 20.13 -4.16 3.44
N ASN A 32 18.82 -3.92 3.24
CA ASN A 32 17.91 -4.90 2.65
C ASN A 32 16.83 -4.18 1.81
N PRO A 33 17.03 -4.08 0.48
CA PRO A 33 16.13 -3.32 -0.38
C PRO A 33 14.75 -3.98 -0.59
N HIS A 34 14.48 -5.12 0.05
CA HIS A 34 13.13 -5.70 0.14
C HIS A 34 12.24 -4.95 1.12
N TYR A 35 12.81 -4.18 2.04
CA TYR A 35 12.06 -3.43 3.05
C TYR A 35 12.32 -1.93 2.93
N PHE A 36 11.64 -1.15 3.78
CA PHE A 36 11.72 0.30 3.75
C PHE A 36 12.45 0.85 4.98
N LEU A 37 12.93 2.09 4.86
CA LEU A 37 13.39 2.91 5.97
C LEU A 37 12.56 4.19 6.00
N PHE A 38 11.90 4.44 7.12
CA PHE A 38 11.10 5.65 7.33
C PHE A 38 11.54 6.34 8.61
N ARG A 39 12.07 7.57 8.48
CA ARG A 39 12.55 8.39 9.61
C ARG A 39 13.54 7.65 10.54
N GLY A 40 14.38 6.81 9.96
CA GLY A 40 15.41 6.03 10.67
C GLY A 40 14.95 4.67 11.18
N GLU A 41 13.67 4.32 11.01
CA GLU A 41 13.11 3.04 11.48
C GLU A 41 12.88 2.07 10.31
N PRO A 42 13.36 0.82 10.39
CA PRO A 42 12.96 -0.23 9.48
C PRO A 42 11.44 -0.37 9.42
N THR A 43 10.90 -0.36 8.20
CA THR A 43 9.47 -0.24 7.97
C THR A 43 8.95 -1.27 6.98
N LEU A 44 7.80 -1.84 7.32
CA LEU A 44 6.89 -2.60 6.48
C LEU A 44 5.55 -1.85 6.46
N LEU A 45 4.81 -1.94 5.36
CA LEU A 45 3.52 -1.25 5.21
C LEU A 45 2.38 -2.27 5.36
N ILE A 46 1.54 -2.11 6.37
CA ILE A 46 0.40 -3.02 6.63
C ILE A 46 -0.82 -2.16 6.91
N THR A 47 -1.88 -2.38 6.15
CA THR A 47 -3.11 -1.60 6.30
C THR A 47 -4.37 -2.31 5.82
N SER A 48 -5.50 -1.72 6.19
CA SER A 48 -6.84 -2.00 5.69
C SER A 48 -7.52 -0.63 5.59
N ALA A 49 -7.49 -0.07 4.37
CA ALA A 49 -7.70 1.34 4.08
C ALA A 49 -8.97 1.56 3.23
N GLU A 50 -9.49 2.78 3.24
CA GLU A 50 -10.66 3.16 2.43
C GLU A 50 -10.43 2.97 0.91
N HIS A 51 -11.50 2.92 0.14
CA HIS A 51 -11.48 2.71 -1.32
C HIS A 51 -11.07 3.96 -2.11
N TYR A 52 -9.83 4.43 -1.90
CA TYR A 52 -9.05 5.39 -2.70
C TYR A 52 -9.57 6.84 -2.83
N GLY A 53 -10.78 7.11 -2.39
CA GLY A 53 -11.52 8.35 -2.64
C GLY A 53 -11.24 9.48 -1.66
N ALA A 54 -10.44 9.27 -0.61
CA ALA A 54 -10.34 10.19 0.52
C ALA A 54 -9.99 11.64 0.13
N VAL A 55 -9.18 11.83 -0.92
CA VAL A 55 -8.79 13.17 -1.40
C VAL A 55 -9.79 13.71 -2.43
N LEU A 56 -10.21 12.91 -3.41
CA LEU A 56 -11.06 13.38 -4.53
C LEU A 56 -12.55 13.52 -4.18
N ASN A 57 -12.97 12.96 -3.04
CA ASN A 57 -14.33 13.07 -2.53
C ASN A 57 -14.41 14.18 -1.48
N ALA A 58 -15.00 15.32 -1.85
CA ALA A 58 -15.06 16.49 -0.98
C ALA A 58 -15.89 16.28 0.30
N ASP A 59 -16.72 15.25 0.35
CA ASP A 59 -17.53 14.91 1.53
C ASP A 59 -16.82 13.98 2.52
N PHE A 60 -15.70 13.36 2.13
CA PHE A 60 -14.98 12.43 3.00
C PHE A 60 -14.13 13.19 4.04
N ASP A 61 -14.35 12.91 5.32
CA ASP A 61 -13.53 13.44 6.42
C ASP A 61 -12.24 12.63 6.60
N TYR A 62 -11.25 12.94 5.77
CA TYR A 62 -9.96 12.25 5.84
C TYR A 62 -9.21 12.45 7.17
N ALA A 63 -9.52 13.49 7.94
CA ALA A 63 -8.85 13.71 9.22
C ALA A 63 -9.30 12.66 10.25
N ARG A 64 -10.61 12.41 10.34
CA ARG A 64 -11.18 11.34 11.17
C ARG A 64 -10.74 9.95 10.69
N TYR A 65 -10.69 9.74 9.38
CA TYR A 65 -10.19 8.51 8.78
C TYR A 65 -8.74 8.22 9.19
N LEU A 66 -7.82 9.17 9.01
CA LEU A 66 -6.42 8.99 9.35
C LEU A 66 -6.21 8.81 10.86
N GLU A 67 -7.00 9.48 11.71
CA GLU A 67 -7.00 9.24 13.16
C GLU A 67 -7.41 7.80 13.50
N THR A 68 -8.46 7.29 12.86
CA THR A 68 -8.93 5.92 13.07
C THR A 68 -7.88 4.90 12.62
N LEU A 69 -7.32 5.09 11.42
CA LEU A 69 -6.31 4.20 10.86
C LEU A 69 -5.06 4.12 11.76
N ALA A 70 -4.61 5.27 12.28
CA ALA A 70 -3.49 5.36 13.21
C ALA A 70 -3.82 4.71 14.57
N ALA A 71 -5.01 4.94 15.11
CA ALA A 71 -5.46 4.32 16.36
C ALA A 71 -5.51 2.79 16.26
N ASP A 72 -5.82 2.27 15.08
CA ASP A 72 -5.81 0.84 14.79
C ASP A 72 -4.40 0.27 14.54
N GLY A 73 -3.36 1.09 14.55
CA GLY A 73 -1.96 0.67 14.42
C GLY A 73 -1.52 0.37 12.97
N LEU A 74 -2.28 0.85 11.99
CA LEU A 74 -2.00 0.70 10.57
C LEU A 74 -1.21 1.90 10.05
N ASN A 75 -0.31 1.69 9.09
CA ASN A 75 0.71 2.68 8.73
C ASN A 75 0.79 3.00 7.23
N ASN A 76 -0.21 2.61 6.45
CA ASN A 76 -0.28 2.92 5.02
C ASN A 76 -1.71 3.28 4.59
N THR A 77 -1.84 4.09 3.55
CA THR A 77 -3.11 4.31 2.84
C THR A 77 -2.83 4.63 1.38
N ARG A 78 -3.78 4.30 0.51
CA ARG A 78 -3.71 4.54 -0.93
C ARG A 78 -4.78 5.52 -1.36
N ILE A 79 -4.40 6.52 -2.17
CA ILE A 79 -5.32 7.53 -2.71
C ILE A 79 -5.20 7.61 -4.23
N PHE A 80 -6.30 7.94 -4.89
CA PHE A 80 -6.29 8.29 -6.31
C PHE A 80 -6.29 9.80 -6.46
N VAL A 81 -5.45 10.32 -7.36
CA VAL A 81 -5.31 11.77 -7.54
C VAL A 81 -6.48 12.41 -8.31
N GLY A 82 -7.36 11.63 -8.97
CA GLY A 82 -8.57 12.16 -9.60
C GLY A 82 -8.53 12.28 -11.13
N ALA A 83 -7.61 11.59 -11.82
CA ALA A 83 -7.75 11.33 -13.26
C ALA A 83 -8.88 10.33 -13.58
N TYR A 84 -9.25 9.53 -12.57
CA TYR A 84 -10.28 8.51 -12.57
C TYR A 84 -11.17 8.68 -11.33
N CYS A 85 -12.47 8.45 -11.50
CA CYS A 85 -13.43 8.27 -10.43
C CYS A 85 -14.54 7.33 -10.91
N GLU A 86 -15.34 6.85 -9.96
CA GLU A 86 -16.43 5.92 -10.18
C GLU A 86 -17.79 6.61 -10.04
N LYS A 87 -18.86 5.87 -10.28
CA LYS A 87 -20.23 6.29 -9.94
C LYS A 87 -20.85 5.37 -8.89
N PRO A 88 -21.87 5.84 -8.16
CA PRO A 88 -22.57 5.01 -7.19
C PRO A 88 -23.07 3.69 -7.79
N GLY A 89 -22.76 2.58 -7.11
CA GLY A 89 -23.12 1.23 -7.52
C GLY A 89 -22.08 0.51 -8.39
N ASP A 90 -21.01 1.18 -8.82
CA ASP A 90 -19.89 0.51 -9.47
C ASP A 90 -19.31 -0.57 -8.54
N PHE A 91 -18.98 -1.71 -9.15
CA PHE A 91 -18.49 -2.93 -8.51
C PHE A 91 -19.36 -3.51 -7.38
N GLY A 92 -20.59 -3.01 -7.21
CA GLY A 92 -21.46 -3.41 -6.11
C GLY A 92 -21.04 -2.84 -4.75
N ILE A 93 -20.15 -1.83 -4.72
CA ILE A 93 -19.68 -1.23 -3.49
C ILE A 93 -20.74 -0.26 -2.94
N ALA A 94 -21.20 -0.52 -1.73
CA ALA A 94 -22.10 0.36 -1.00
C ALA A 94 -21.31 1.58 -0.46
N ARG A 95 -21.84 2.78 -0.69
CA ARG A 95 -21.22 4.06 -0.25
C ARG A 95 -19.74 4.22 -0.66
N ASN A 96 -19.42 3.75 -1.86
CA ASN A 96 -18.12 3.84 -2.50
C ASN A 96 -17.51 5.25 -2.39
N THR A 97 -16.35 5.36 -1.73
CA THR A 97 -15.64 6.63 -1.53
C THR A 97 -15.04 7.18 -2.82
N LEU A 98 -14.65 6.32 -3.77
CA LEU A 98 -14.19 6.68 -5.13
C LEU A 98 -15.31 7.12 -6.08
N ALA A 99 -16.57 7.06 -5.62
CA ALA A 99 -17.73 7.55 -6.34
C ALA A 99 -18.38 8.78 -5.67
N PRO A 100 -17.74 9.97 -5.71
CA PRO A 100 -18.30 11.17 -5.11
C PRO A 100 -19.70 11.49 -5.67
N ALA A 101 -20.54 12.05 -4.79
CA ALA A 101 -21.84 12.57 -5.20
C ALA A 101 -21.68 13.69 -6.25
N PRO A 102 -22.75 14.00 -7.02
CA PRO A 102 -22.71 15.08 -7.99
C PRO A 102 -22.22 16.40 -7.38
N GLU A 103 -21.35 17.11 -8.11
CA GLU A 103 -20.68 18.35 -7.65
C GLU A 103 -19.71 18.19 -6.46
N ARG A 104 -19.48 16.97 -5.96
CA ARG A 104 -18.57 16.69 -4.83
C ARG A 104 -17.24 16.05 -5.25
N PHE A 105 -17.09 15.74 -6.53
CA PHE A 105 -15.82 15.34 -7.12
C PHE A 105 -14.91 16.56 -7.37
N ILE A 106 -13.73 16.50 -6.78
CA ILE A 106 -12.61 17.44 -6.99
C ILE A 106 -11.39 16.69 -7.53
N CYS A 107 -10.58 17.35 -8.33
CA CYS A 107 -9.43 16.75 -8.99
C CYS A 107 -8.36 17.83 -9.28
N PRO A 108 -7.20 17.49 -9.87
CA PRO A 108 -6.11 18.44 -10.07
C PRO A 108 -6.48 19.64 -10.95
N TRP A 109 -7.44 19.48 -11.85
CA TRP A 109 -7.83 20.51 -12.81
C TRP A 109 -9.00 21.35 -12.30
N ALA A 110 -8.91 22.66 -12.49
CA ALA A 110 -9.94 23.60 -12.07
C ALA A 110 -11.19 23.49 -12.95
N ARG A 111 -12.34 23.82 -12.36
CA ARG A 111 -13.59 24.02 -13.10
C ARG A 111 -13.48 25.26 -14.00
N SER A 112 -14.00 25.15 -15.21
CA SER A 112 -14.25 26.26 -16.14
C SER A 112 -15.54 27.01 -15.77
N ASP A 113 -15.92 27.99 -16.60
CA ASP A 113 -17.21 28.69 -16.53
C ASP A 113 -18.31 28.03 -17.39
N GLN A 114 -18.00 26.95 -18.11
CA GLN A 114 -18.96 26.26 -18.98
C GLN A 114 -19.62 25.07 -18.27
N PRO A 115 -20.96 24.99 -18.20
CA PRO A 115 -21.65 23.83 -17.65
C PRO A 115 -21.44 22.57 -18.50
N GLY A 116 -21.60 21.39 -17.89
CA GLY A 116 -21.73 20.13 -18.64
C GLY A 116 -20.78 19.01 -18.25
N TYR A 117 -20.22 19.02 -17.05
CA TYR A 117 -19.55 17.83 -16.54
C TYR A 117 -20.57 16.70 -16.28
N ALA A 118 -20.21 15.47 -16.66
CA ALA A 118 -21.10 14.31 -16.55
C ALA A 118 -21.62 14.02 -15.12
N ASN A 119 -20.83 14.33 -14.07
CA ASN A 119 -21.25 14.18 -12.67
C ASN A 119 -21.68 15.53 -12.04
N GLY A 120 -22.18 16.47 -12.84
CA GLY A 120 -22.74 17.75 -12.37
C GLY A 120 -21.76 18.93 -12.33
N GLY A 121 -22.28 20.14 -12.49
CA GLY A 121 -21.50 21.38 -12.49
C GLY A 121 -20.76 21.67 -13.82
N ASN A 122 -19.73 22.50 -13.72
CA ASN A 122 -18.97 22.97 -14.89
C ASN A 122 -17.94 21.96 -15.39
N LYS A 123 -17.66 21.99 -16.68
CA LYS A 123 -16.54 21.30 -17.32
C LYS A 123 -15.21 21.75 -16.71
N PHE A 124 -14.15 20.97 -16.92
CA PHE A 124 -12.79 21.28 -16.46
C PHE A 124 -12.01 22.10 -17.48
N ASP A 125 -11.03 22.86 -16.99
CA ASP A 125 -9.97 23.47 -17.79
C ASP A 125 -8.65 22.76 -17.46
N LEU A 126 -8.22 21.88 -18.35
CA LEU A 126 -7.05 21.00 -18.17
C LEU A 126 -5.72 21.77 -18.17
N GLU A 127 -5.72 23.05 -18.52
CA GLU A 127 -4.56 23.94 -18.45
C GLU A 127 -4.49 24.74 -17.13
N LYS A 128 -5.51 24.62 -16.26
CA LYS A 128 -5.57 25.33 -14.97
C LYS A 128 -5.63 24.34 -13.81
N TRP A 129 -4.77 24.57 -12.82
CA TRP A 129 -4.73 23.78 -11.60
C TRP A 129 -5.74 24.29 -10.58
N ASP A 130 -6.42 23.37 -9.90
CA ASP A 130 -7.31 23.68 -8.77
C ASP A 130 -6.49 23.84 -7.49
N ALA A 131 -6.35 25.07 -7.00
CA ALA A 131 -5.61 25.35 -5.79
C ALA A 131 -6.23 24.68 -4.54
N ALA A 132 -7.55 24.58 -4.45
CA ALA A 132 -8.23 23.99 -3.31
C ALA A 132 -8.03 22.47 -3.27
N TYR A 133 -7.99 21.81 -4.44
CA TYR A 133 -7.62 20.41 -4.53
C TYR A 133 -6.20 20.17 -4.00
N PHE A 134 -5.21 20.97 -4.44
CA PHE A 134 -3.82 20.78 -4.02
C PHE A 134 -3.61 21.15 -2.54
N GLU A 135 -4.34 22.12 -2.01
CA GLU A 135 -4.38 22.38 -0.56
C GLU A 135 -4.90 21.16 0.21
N ARG A 136 -6.01 20.56 -0.24
CA ARG A 136 -6.57 19.35 0.37
C ARG A 136 -5.62 18.15 0.30
N LEU A 137 -5.00 17.91 -0.86
CA LEU A 137 -4.03 16.83 -1.04
C LEU A 137 -2.83 16.98 -0.08
N LYS A 138 -2.31 18.20 0.06
CA LYS A 138 -1.19 18.48 0.97
C LYS A 138 -1.61 18.34 2.44
N ASP A 139 -2.80 18.83 2.82
CA ASP A 139 -3.31 18.65 4.20
C ASP A 139 -3.52 17.17 4.55
N PHE A 140 -4.01 16.35 3.61
CA PHE A 140 -4.08 14.90 3.76
C PHE A 140 -2.70 14.29 4.08
N ILE A 141 -1.69 14.62 3.27
CA ILE A 141 -0.35 14.05 3.42
C ILE A 141 0.32 14.51 4.70
N VAL A 142 0.16 15.79 5.10
CA VAL A 142 0.61 16.31 6.39
C VAL A 142 0.01 15.50 7.54
N ARG A 143 -1.32 15.35 7.56
CA ARG A 143 -2.01 14.63 8.65
C ARG A 143 -1.62 13.16 8.71
N ALA A 144 -1.40 12.52 7.57
CA ALA A 144 -0.89 11.16 7.50
C ALA A 144 0.53 11.10 8.08
N GLY A 145 1.41 12.04 7.69
CA GLY A 145 2.80 12.08 8.13
C GLY A 145 2.97 12.37 9.62
N GLU A 146 2.09 13.19 10.21
CA GLU A 146 2.01 13.42 11.67
C GLU A 146 1.68 12.14 12.45
N ARG A 147 1.03 11.17 11.79
CA ARG A 147 0.60 9.89 12.37
C ARG A 147 1.50 8.72 11.97
N GLY A 148 2.60 8.98 11.26
CA GLY A 148 3.49 7.94 10.77
C GLY A 148 2.91 7.08 9.65
N ILE A 149 1.89 7.57 8.94
CA ILE A 149 1.25 6.88 7.82
C ILE A 149 1.93 7.28 6.50
N VAL A 150 2.37 6.28 5.74
CA VAL A 150 2.91 6.45 4.38
C VAL A 150 1.76 6.39 3.36
N VAL A 151 1.71 7.35 2.44
CA VAL A 151 0.65 7.48 1.44
C VAL A 151 1.14 6.98 0.08
N GLU A 152 0.45 5.99 -0.47
CA GLU A 152 0.55 5.66 -1.89
C GLU A 152 -0.25 6.67 -2.71
N VAL A 153 0.44 7.42 -3.56
CA VAL A 153 -0.17 8.41 -4.47
C VAL A 153 -0.33 7.76 -5.84
N ASN A 154 -1.50 7.16 -6.10
CA ASN A 154 -1.82 6.52 -7.37
C ASN A 154 -2.25 7.58 -8.41
N LEU A 155 -1.46 7.69 -9.48
CA LEU A 155 -1.64 8.76 -10.48
C LEU A 155 -2.75 8.47 -11.48
N PHE A 156 -2.86 7.23 -11.95
CA PHE A 156 -3.76 6.87 -13.03
C PHE A 156 -4.47 5.54 -12.81
N CYS A 157 -5.52 5.29 -13.59
CA CYS A 157 -6.26 4.03 -13.65
C CYS A 157 -6.81 3.89 -15.07
N PRO A 158 -6.81 2.71 -15.70
CA PRO A 158 -7.58 2.50 -16.89
C PRO A 158 -9.06 2.62 -16.57
N PHE A 159 -9.85 2.99 -17.56
CA PHE A 159 -11.29 2.99 -17.43
C PHE A 159 -11.79 1.59 -17.73
N TYR A 160 -12.42 0.88 -16.79
CA TYR A 160 -12.91 -0.48 -17.02
C TYR A 160 -14.13 -0.51 -17.95
N LYS A 161 -14.95 0.54 -17.91
CA LYS A 161 -16.20 0.67 -18.66
C LYS A 161 -16.33 2.07 -19.26
N GLU A 162 -17.20 2.20 -20.27
CA GLU A 162 -17.41 3.47 -20.98
C GLU A 162 -18.01 4.56 -20.09
N ASP A 163 -18.87 4.19 -19.14
CA ASP A 163 -19.44 5.10 -18.17
C ASP A 163 -18.39 5.70 -17.23
N MET A 164 -17.36 4.95 -16.83
CA MET A 164 -16.22 5.49 -16.08
C MET A 164 -15.40 6.47 -16.93
N TRP A 165 -15.17 6.16 -18.21
CA TRP A 165 -14.54 7.12 -19.14
C TRP A 165 -15.38 8.39 -19.28
N ASN A 166 -16.71 8.26 -19.32
CA ASN A 166 -17.64 9.40 -19.35
C ASN A 166 -17.54 10.32 -18.14
N LEU A 167 -16.93 9.88 -17.03
CA LEU A 167 -16.71 10.69 -15.83
C LEU A 167 -15.33 11.35 -15.77
N SER A 168 -14.40 11.00 -16.66
CA SER A 168 -13.05 11.55 -16.59
C SER A 168 -13.02 13.03 -16.98
N PRO A 169 -12.29 13.90 -16.25
CA PRO A 169 -11.98 15.25 -16.69
C PRO A 169 -11.32 15.29 -18.08
N MET A 170 -10.56 14.23 -18.42
CA MET A 170 -9.83 14.14 -19.68
C MET A 170 -10.72 13.86 -20.90
N LYS A 171 -11.98 13.45 -20.74
CA LYS A 171 -12.86 13.22 -21.88
C LYS A 171 -13.28 14.55 -22.51
N ALA A 172 -13.24 14.66 -23.84
CA ALA A 172 -13.58 15.89 -24.57
C ALA A 172 -14.93 16.52 -24.17
N ALA A 173 -15.92 15.70 -23.78
CA ALA A 173 -17.22 16.19 -23.31
C ALA A 173 -17.13 16.96 -21.99
N ASN A 174 -16.14 16.65 -21.15
CA ASN A 174 -15.99 17.13 -19.78
C ASN A 174 -14.97 18.26 -19.62
N ASN A 175 -14.23 18.63 -20.68
CA ASN A 175 -13.28 19.74 -20.65
C ASN A 175 -13.53 20.78 -21.75
N VAL A 176 -12.85 21.91 -21.66
CA VAL A 176 -12.94 23.03 -22.63
C VAL A 176 -11.71 23.15 -23.54
N ASN A 177 -10.75 22.23 -23.44
CA ASN A 177 -9.43 22.33 -24.06
C ASN A 177 -9.37 21.69 -25.46
N GLY A 178 -10.44 21.01 -25.88
CA GLY A 178 -10.52 20.42 -27.22
C GLY A 178 -9.64 19.17 -27.42
N VAL A 179 -9.36 18.45 -26.33
CA VAL A 179 -8.57 17.20 -26.31
C VAL A 179 -9.39 16.04 -25.75
N GLY A 180 -8.93 14.82 -26.00
CA GLY A 180 -9.54 13.60 -25.47
C GLY A 180 -10.82 13.18 -26.21
N ALA A 181 -10.92 13.50 -27.50
CA ALA A 181 -11.93 12.99 -28.40
C ALA A 181 -11.56 11.58 -28.90
N VAL A 182 -11.28 10.68 -27.95
CA VAL A 182 -10.82 9.32 -28.20
C VAL A 182 -11.75 8.29 -27.57
N ASP A 183 -11.74 7.10 -28.14
CA ASP A 183 -12.35 5.92 -27.51
C ASP A 183 -11.61 5.58 -26.22
N ARG A 184 -12.32 4.96 -25.28
CA ARG A 184 -11.79 4.56 -23.96
C ARG A 184 -10.45 3.82 -24.02
N GLY A 185 -10.25 2.97 -25.03
CA GLY A 185 -9.02 2.18 -25.22
C GLY A 185 -7.84 2.96 -25.81
N GLN A 186 -8.02 4.23 -26.17
CA GLN A 186 -7.01 5.09 -26.81
C GLN A 186 -6.59 6.26 -25.90
N VAL A 187 -6.83 6.16 -24.58
CA VAL A 187 -6.47 7.23 -23.63
C VAL A 187 -4.96 7.26 -23.31
N TYR A 188 -4.29 6.10 -23.31
CA TYR A 188 -2.89 5.95 -22.89
C TYR A 188 -1.87 5.50 -23.97
N PRO A 189 -2.12 5.53 -25.29
CA PRO A 189 -1.04 5.49 -26.29
C PRO A 189 -0.14 6.73 -26.24
N LEU A 190 1.11 6.58 -26.67
CA LEU A 190 2.07 7.69 -26.77
C LEU A 190 1.79 8.64 -27.95
N ASP A 191 1.23 8.15 -29.05
CA ASP A 191 1.10 8.88 -30.32
C ASP A 191 -0.35 9.02 -30.84
N ALA A 192 -1.32 8.39 -30.17
CA ALA A 192 -2.71 8.30 -30.62
C ALA A 192 -3.75 8.73 -29.57
N SER A 193 -3.34 9.52 -28.57
CA SER A 193 -4.19 9.91 -27.43
C SER A 193 -4.82 11.31 -27.53
N ASP A 194 -4.85 11.92 -28.72
CA ASP A 194 -5.50 13.22 -28.99
C ASP A 194 -5.10 14.32 -27.99
N GLY A 195 -3.79 14.50 -27.80
CA GLY A 195 -3.21 15.50 -26.89
C GLY A 195 -3.26 15.12 -25.40
N LEU A 196 -3.86 13.97 -25.03
CA LEU A 196 -3.95 13.57 -23.63
C LEU A 196 -2.61 13.19 -23.00
N LEU A 197 -1.64 12.71 -23.77
CA LEU A 197 -0.30 12.42 -23.23
C LEU A 197 0.30 13.65 -22.53
N ASP A 198 0.22 14.82 -23.15
CA ASP A 198 0.74 16.05 -22.56
C ASP A 198 -0.02 16.42 -21.28
N VAL A 199 -1.35 16.29 -21.26
CA VAL A 199 -2.17 16.51 -20.06
C VAL A 199 -1.77 15.58 -18.92
N GLN A 200 -1.56 14.30 -19.22
CA GLN A 200 -1.16 13.27 -18.26
C GLN A 200 0.23 13.56 -17.68
N VAL A 201 1.21 13.85 -18.54
CA VAL A 201 2.57 14.22 -18.13
C VAL A 201 2.55 15.47 -17.25
N GLN A 202 1.83 16.53 -17.66
CA GLN A 202 1.75 17.76 -16.87
C GLN A 202 1.10 17.54 -15.49
N MET A 203 0.07 16.68 -15.40
CA MET A 203 -0.52 16.31 -14.11
C MET A 203 0.49 15.58 -13.22
N ALA A 204 1.21 14.59 -13.75
CA ALA A 204 2.22 13.86 -12.99
C ALA A 204 3.33 14.81 -12.47
N ARG A 205 3.85 15.69 -13.32
CA ARG A 205 4.86 16.70 -12.93
C ARG A 205 4.33 17.67 -11.88
N LYS A 206 3.07 18.11 -12.02
CA LYS A 206 2.43 19.01 -11.08
C LYS A 206 2.26 18.37 -9.71
N VAL A 207 1.77 17.13 -9.64
CA VAL A 207 1.65 16.36 -8.40
C VAL A 207 3.02 16.21 -7.75
N ALA A 208 4.06 15.80 -8.49
CA ALA A 208 5.42 15.71 -7.96
C ALA A 208 5.93 17.04 -7.39
N THR A 209 5.66 18.15 -8.08
CA THR A 209 6.08 19.50 -7.65
C THR A 209 5.39 19.95 -6.36
N GLU A 210 4.09 19.67 -6.22
CA GLU A 210 3.31 20.01 -5.03
C GLU A 210 3.68 19.14 -3.83
N LEU A 211 4.16 17.91 -4.08
CA LEU A 211 4.46 16.95 -3.03
C LEU A 211 5.95 16.82 -2.67
N LYS A 212 6.82 17.61 -3.30
CA LYS A 212 8.29 17.51 -3.14
C LYS A 212 8.80 17.60 -1.69
N GLU A 213 8.05 18.23 -0.78
CA GLU A 213 8.49 18.48 0.59
C GLU A 213 8.08 17.37 1.58
N PHE A 214 7.27 16.40 1.17
CA PHE A 214 6.74 15.37 2.06
C PHE A 214 7.60 14.13 2.08
N ASP A 215 7.93 13.62 3.26
CA ASP A 215 8.79 12.45 3.42
C ASP A 215 8.01 11.13 3.47
N ASN A 216 6.68 11.18 3.51
CA ASN A 216 5.81 10.04 3.79
C ASN A 216 4.96 9.61 2.58
N ILE A 217 5.51 9.70 1.37
CA ILE A 217 4.82 9.31 0.13
C ILE A 217 5.65 8.39 -0.76
N TYR A 218 4.97 7.68 -1.66
CA TYR A 218 5.54 7.14 -2.89
C TYR A 218 4.49 7.21 -4.01
N TYR A 219 4.95 7.14 -5.27
CA TYR A 219 4.07 7.21 -6.44
C TYR A 219 3.79 5.82 -7.00
N GLU A 220 2.50 5.50 -7.17
CA GLU A 220 2.06 4.40 -8.02
C GLU A 220 1.67 4.98 -9.38
N ILE A 221 2.26 4.45 -10.46
CA ILE A 221 2.06 4.99 -11.81
C ILE A 221 0.62 4.76 -12.24
N MET A 222 0.11 3.54 -12.08
CA MET A 222 -1.22 3.21 -12.54
C MET A 222 -1.79 2.01 -11.79
N ASN A 223 -3.03 2.15 -11.35
CA ASN A 223 -3.86 1.04 -10.91
C ASN A 223 -4.19 0.12 -12.09
N GLU A 224 -3.95 -1.18 -11.98
CA GLU A 224 -4.39 -2.23 -12.90
C GLU A 224 -4.16 -1.99 -14.41
N PRO A 225 -2.95 -1.63 -14.86
CA PRO A 225 -2.69 -1.34 -16.28
C PRO A 225 -3.06 -2.51 -17.21
N TYR A 226 -3.00 -3.75 -16.72
CA TYR A 226 -3.39 -4.97 -17.43
C TYR A 226 -4.90 -5.03 -17.77
N ALA A 227 -5.78 -4.42 -16.97
CA ALA A 227 -7.22 -4.40 -17.22
C ALA A 227 -7.59 -3.49 -18.41
N GLY A 228 -6.76 -2.48 -18.67
CA GLY A 228 -6.90 -1.56 -19.81
C GLY A 228 -5.99 -1.87 -21.00
N ALA A 229 -5.17 -2.92 -20.92
CA ALA A 229 -4.08 -3.19 -21.86
C ALA A 229 -3.18 -1.97 -22.10
N VAL A 230 -2.88 -1.21 -21.02
CA VAL A 230 -2.07 0.01 -21.11
C VAL A 230 -0.62 -0.35 -21.47
N PRO A 231 -0.04 0.24 -22.52
CA PRO A 231 1.32 -0.09 -22.94
C PRO A 231 2.35 0.22 -21.85
N MET A 232 3.31 -0.69 -21.63
CA MET A 232 4.42 -0.44 -20.69
C MET A 232 5.22 0.81 -21.06
N ALA A 233 5.41 1.08 -22.37
CA ALA A 233 6.09 2.29 -22.84
C ALA A 233 5.42 3.59 -22.37
N TRP A 234 4.10 3.60 -22.16
CA TRP A 234 3.42 4.75 -21.57
C TRP A 234 3.71 4.88 -20.08
N GLN A 235 3.72 3.77 -19.33
CA GLN A 235 4.07 3.77 -17.91
C GLN A 235 5.52 4.25 -17.71
N GLU A 236 6.46 3.72 -18.50
CA GLU A 236 7.87 4.16 -18.50
C GLU A 236 8.01 5.65 -18.81
N HIS A 237 7.21 6.18 -19.74
CA HIS A 237 7.21 7.61 -20.05
C HIS A 237 6.77 8.47 -18.86
N ILE A 238 5.77 8.04 -18.09
CA ILE A 238 5.37 8.74 -16.85
C ILE A 238 6.44 8.61 -15.77
N VAL A 239 7.07 7.44 -15.63
CA VAL A 239 8.21 7.25 -14.70
C VAL A 239 9.33 8.23 -15.03
N ASP A 240 9.72 8.35 -16.29
CA ASP A 240 10.77 9.26 -16.73
C ASP A 240 10.40 10.73 -16.46
N ALA A 241 9.14 11.11 -16.69
CA ALA A 241 8.66 12.46 -16.40
C ALA A 241 8.72 12.81 -14.90
N LEU A 242 8.36 11.85 -14.02
CA LEU A 242 8.51 12.02 -12.56
C LEU A 242 9.98 12.17 -12.18
N VAL A 243 10.83 11.25 -12.65
CA VAL A 243 12.27 11.24 -12.35
C VAL A 243 12.97 12.52 -12.81
N GLU A 244 12.64 13.02 -14.00
CA GLU A 244 13.14 14.30 -14.50
C GLU A 244 12.72 15.46 -13.60
N THR A 245 11.45 15.48 -13.20
CA THR A 245 10.87 16.53 -12.35
C THR A 245 11.52 16.55 -10.97
N GLU A 246 11.59 15.40 -10.31
CA GLU A 246 12.18 15.30 -8.98
C GLU A 246 13.68 15.60 -8.97
N ARG A 247 14.40 15.17 -10.02
CA ARG A 247 15.81 15.52 -10.21
C ARG A 247 15.99 17.04 -10.28
N ALA A 248 15.12 17.75 -11.00
CA ALA A 248 15.17 19.21 -11.09
C ALA A 248 14.81 19.89 -9.76
N LEU A 249 14.00 19.24 -8.92
CA LEU A 249 13.60 19.72 -7.59
C LEU A 249 14.58 19.33 -6.46
N GLY A 250 15.55 18.46 -6.73
CA GLY A 250 16.53 17.99 -5.76
C GLY A 250 15.99 16.97 -4.75
N VAL A 251 14.91 16.28 -5.10
CA VAL A 251 14.25 15.28 -4.24
C VAL A 251 14.19 13.93 -4.95
N ARG A 252 13.81 12.87 -4.22
CA ARG A 252 13.58 11.54 -4.79
C ARG A 252 12.61 10.76 -3.92
N HIS A 253 11.43 10.47 -4.45
CA HIS A 253 10.47 9.54 -3.85
C HIS A 253 10.57 8.17 -4.52
N LEU A 254 10.02 7.14 -3.86
CA LEU A 254 9.89 5.83 -4.47
C LEU A 254 8.82 5.85 -5.56
N ILE A 255 9.02 5.02 -6.58
CA ILE A 255 8.06 4.78 -7.65
C ILE A 255 7.74 3.28 -7.66
N SER A 256 6.46 2.95 -7.68
CA SER A 256 5.93 1.60 -7.83
C SER A 256 5.22 1.40 -9.16
N LEU A 257 5.14 0.15 -9.56
CA LEU A 257 4.29 -0.31 -10.67
C LEU A 257 3.37 -1.42 -10.18
N ASN A 258 2.09 -1.35 -10.53
CA ASN A 258 1.17 -2.46 -10.42
C ASN A 258 1.39 -3.44 -11.59
N ILE A 259 2.02 -4.56 -11.27
CA ILE A 259 2.54 -5.53 -12.24
C ILE A 259 1.43 -6.46 -12.76
N ALA A 260 0.64 -7.03 -11.86
CA ALA A 260 -0.38 -8.03 -12.22
C ALA A 260 -1.43 -8.22 -11.11
N ASN A 261 -2.57 -8.75 -11.52
CA ASN A 261 -3.50 -9.47 -10.65
C ASN A 261 -2.97 -10.90 -10.43
N ASP A 262 -3.04 -11.42 -9.20
CA ASP A 262 -2.47 -12.70 -8.73
C ASP A 262 -0.93 -12.71 -8.78
N LYS A 263 -0.34 -13.01 -9.93
CA LYS A 263 1.11 -13.20 -10.05
C LYS A 263 1.64 -12.98 -11.47
N ALA A 264 2.84 -12.44 -11.55
CA ALA A 264 3.66 -12.45 -12.75
C ALA A 264 5.14 -12.38 -12.39
N GLN A 265 5.98 -13.01 -13.20
CA GLN A 265 7.42 -12.82 -13.11
C GLN A 265 7.83 -11.61 -13.95
N VAL A 266 8.45 -10.62 -13.31
CA VAL A 266 9.02 -9.45 -13.98
C VAL A 266 10.34 -9.84 -14.63
N LYS A 267 10.47 -9.52 -15.92
CA LYS A 267 11.68 -9.82 -16.72
C LYS A 267 12.54 -8.58 -16.91
N ASP A 268 11.89 -7.49 -17.31
CA ASP A 268 12.51 -6.20 -17.57
C ASP A 268 11.87 -5.18 -16.62
N LEU A 269 12.67 -4.65 -15.69
CA LEU A 269 12.21 -3.66 -14.72
C LEU A 269 12.88 -2.32 -15.01
N HIS A 270 12.07 -1.27 -15.15
CA HIS A 270 12.58 0.09 -15.28
C HIS A 270 13.46 0.43 -14.06
N PRO A 271 14.71 0.93 -14.24
CA PRO A 271 15.70 1.01 -13.17
C PRO A 271 15.34 1.98 -12.02
N GLN A 272 14.38 2.88 -12.26
CA GLN A 272 13.88 3.82 -11.25
C GLN A 272 12.71 3.27 -10.41
N VAL A 273 12.15 2.12 -10.79
CA VAL A 273 11.08 1.47 -10.03
C VAL A 273 11.68 0.74 -8.83
N SER A 274 11.08 0.99 -7.68
CA SER A 274 11.56 0.56 -6.36
C SER A 274 10.67 -0.50 -5.71
N LEU A 275 9.39 -0.53 -6.07
CA LEU A 275 8.37 -1.40 -5.50
C LEU A 275 7.52 -2.05 -6.61
N LEU A 276 7.31 -3.36 -6.51
CA LEU A 276 6.49 -4.15 -7.43
C LEU A 276 5.18 -4.51 -6.73
N ASN A 277 4.08 -3.90 -7.16
CA ASN A 277 2.77 -4.11 -6.56
C ASN A 277 1.97 -5.16 -7.34
N PHE A 278 1.31 -6.06 -6.62
CA PHE A 278 0.40 -7.09 -7.11
C PHE A 278 -0.94 -6.93 -6.40
N HIS A 279 -2.02 -7.37 -7.04
CA HIS A 279 -3.34 -7.37 -6.43
C HIS A 279 -3.84 -8.80 -6.25
N TYR A 280 -4.52 -9.08 -5.14
CA TYR A 280 -5.12 -10.40 -4.84
C TYR A 280 -4.09 -11.54 -4.93
N ALA A 281 -2.91 -11.32 -4.37
CA ALA A 281 -1.73 -12.17 -4.53
C ALA A 281 -1.73 -13.42 -3.61
N TRP A 282 -2.89 -14.03 -3.36
CA TRP A 282 -3.00 -15.32 -2.66
C TRP A 282 -3.10 -16.53 -3.62
N PRO A 283 -2.26 -17.57 -3.44
CA PRO A 283 -1.08 -17.66 -2.57
C PRO A 283 0.06 -16.72 -3.01
N PRO A 284 1.01 -16.34 -2.13
CA PRO A 284 2.03 -15.31 -2.37
C PRO A 284 3.16 -15.75 -3.31
N ALA A 285 2.85 -16.52 -4.35
CA ALA A 285 3.79 -17.04 -5.34
C ALA A 285 4.53 -15.93 -6.11
N THR A 286 3.95 -14.72 -6.16
CA THR A 286 4.60 -13.56 -6.76
C THR A 286 5.89 -13.14 -6.04
N VAL A 287 5.98 -13.38 -4.72
CA VAL A 287 7.18 -13.02 -3.94
C VAL A 287 8.39 -13.83 -4.39
N PRO A 288 8.42 -15.19 -4.32
CA PRO A 288 9.57 -15.96 -4.77
C PRO A 288 9.85 -15.82 -6.28
N MET A 289 8.85 -15.52 -7.11
CA MET A 289 9.07 -15.24 -8.53
C MET A 289 9.95 -14.00 -8.75
N ASN A 290 9.91 -13.01 -7.86
CA ASN A 290 10.49 -11.69 -8.06
C ASN A 290 11.54 -11.29 -7.01
N TYR A 291 11.72 -12.08 -5.94
CA TYR A 291 12.64 -11.76 -4.84
C TYR A 291 14.09 -11.54 -5.32
N HIS A 292 14.52 -12.23 -6.37
CA HIS A 292 15.85 -12.07 -6.95
C HIS A 292 16.15 -10.65 -7.50
N LEU A 293 15.14 -9.79 -7.68
CA LEU A 293 15.30 -8.43 -8.21
C LEU A 293 15.85 -7.43 -7.18
N GLY A 294 15.89 -7.78 -5.89
CA GLY A 294 16.37 -6.87 -4.83
C GLY A 294 15.53 -5.59 -4.77
N ARG A 295 14.20 -5.75 -4.76
CA ARG A 295 13.19 -4.69 -4.69
C ARG A 295 12.12 -5.06 -3.67
N ALA A 296 11.44 -4.06 -3.14
CA ALA A 296 10.24 -4.29 -2.35
C ALA A 296 9.13 -4.88 -3.23
N ILE A 297 8.33 -5.78 -2.66
CA ILE A 297 7.20 -6.44 -3.33
C ILE A 297 5.97 -6.21 -2.45
N GLY A 298 4.88 -5.73 -3.05
CA GLY A 298 3.65 -5.37 -2.35
C GLY A 298 2.43 -6.12 -2.87
N ASP A 299 1.51 -6.42 -1.95
CA ASP A 299 0.12 -6.80 -2.23
C ASP A 299 -0.74 -5.60 -1.82
N ASN A 300 -0.79 -4.58 -2.69
CA ASN A 300 -1.33 -3.26 -2.33
C ASN A 300 -2.84 -3.14 -2.57
N GLU A 301 -3.51 -4.22 -2.98
CA GLU A 301 -4.96 -4.31 -3.10
C GLU A 301 -5.46 -5.74 -2.89
N THR A 302 -6.28 -5.92 -1.85
CA THR A 302 -7.24 -7.01 -1.71
C THR A 302 -8.65 -6.45 -1.53
N GLY A 303 -9.64 -7.27 -1.16
CA GLY A 303 -10.97 -6.77 -0.78
C GLY A 303 -12.10 -7.10 -1.74
N PHE A 304 -11.98 -8.12 -2.59
CA PHE A 304 -13.09 -8.59 -3.44
C PHE A 304 -13.32 -10.09 -3.29
N LYS A 305 -13.30 -10.55 -2.03
CA LYS A 305 -13.40 -11.98 -1.68
C LYS A 305 -14.45 -12.21 -0.58
N GLY A 306 -15.53 -11.44 -0.60
CA GLY A 306 -16.59 -11.52 0.39
C GLY A 306 -16.21 -10.87 1.72
N THR A 307 -17.14 -10.94 2.68
CA THR A 307 -17.11 -10.12 3.90
C THR A 307 -16.35 -10.73 5.08
N GLY A 308 -15.94 -12.00 4.98
CA GLY A 308 -15.18 -12.68 6.03
C GLY A 308 -13.77 -12.12 6.22
N ASP A 309 -13.27 -12.13 7.46
CA ASP A 309 -11.95 -11.58 7.76
C ASP A 309 -10.80 -12.55 7.43
N PHE A 310 -11.04 -13.87 7.57
CA PHE A 310 -9.99 -14.88 7.52
C PHE A 310 -9.15 -14.83 6.25
N HIS A 311 -9.76 -14.72 5.07
CA HIS A 311 -8.98 -14.73 3.83
C HIS A 311 -8.10 -13.48 3.69
N TYR A 312 -8.54 -12.31 4.20
CA TYR A 312 -7.72 -11.09 4.19
C TYR A 312 -6.59 -11.20 5.21
N ARG A 313 -6.89 -11.63 6.45
CA ARG A 313 -5.86 -11.88 7.47
C ARG A 313 -4.82 -12.87 6.94
N ARG A 314 -5.26 -14.00 6.39
CA ARG A 314 -4.37 -15.05 5.87
C ARG A 314 -3.50 -14.57 4.73
N GLU A 315 -4.07 -13.82 3.80
CA GLU A 315 -3.34 -13.24 2.68
C GLU A 315 -2.26 -12.28 3.16
N GLY A 316 -2.59 -11.36 4.09
CA GLY A 316 -1.61 -10.46 4.69
C GLY A 316 -0.48 -11.16 5.43
N TRP A 317 -0.81 -12.13 6.29
CA TRP A 317 0.20 -12.91 7.01
C TRP A 317 1.10 -13.69 6.05
N ALA A 318 0.53 -14.45 5.12
CA ALA A 318 1.33 -15.23 4.17
C ALA A 318 2.18 -14.35 3.27
N PHE A 319 1.68 -13.20 2.82
CA PHE A 319 2.40 -12.30 1.94
C PHE A 319 3.62 -11.69 2.64
N ILE A 320 3.44 -11.16 3.85
CA ILE A 320 4.55 -10.59 4.64
C ILE A 320 5.56 -11.68 4.99
N LEU A 321 5.11 -12.86 5.44
CA LEU A 321 6.01 -13.95 5.83
C LEU A 321 6.65 -14.68 4.63
N ALA A 322 6.17 -14.45 3.41
CA ALA A 322 6.86 -14.89 2.20
C ALA A 322 8.00 -13.94 1.77
N GLY A 323 8.18 -12.79 2.44
CA GLY A 323 9.14 -11.75 2.08
C GLY A 323 8.54 -10.50 1.44
N GLY A 324 7.22 -10.36 1.45
CA GLY A 324 6.53 -9.15 1.04
C GLY A 324 6.80 -7.97 1.98
N ALA A 325 6.75 -6.76 1.43
CA ALA A 325 7.07 -5.50 2.11
C ALA A 325 5.83 -4.67 2.45
N LEU A 326 4.74 -4.91 1.72
CA LEU A 326 3.52 -4.14 1.76
C LEU A 326 2.31 -5.06 1.65
N TYR A 327 1.33 -4.91 2.54
CA TYR A 327 0.00 -5.49 2.44
C TYR A 327 -1.09 -4.43 2.67
N ASN A 328 -2.08 -4.35 1.78
CA ASN A 328 -3.21 -3.45 1.91
C ASN A 328 -4.54 -4.14 1.53
N ASN A 329 -5.49 -4.12 2.46
CA ASN A 329 -6.86 -4.52 2.22
C ASN A 329 -7.80 -3.33 1.95
N LEU A 330 -8.71 -3.44 0.98
CA LEU A 330 -9.83 -2.50 0.88
C LEU A 330 -10.82 -2.70 2.02
N ASP A 331 -11.01 -1.66 2.81
CA ASP A 331 -11.87 -1.63 3.97
C ASP A 331 -13.15 -0.85 3.70
N TYR A 332 -14.22 -1.57 3.41
CA TYR A 332 -15.50 -0.95 3.06
C TYR A 332 -16.29 -0.45 4.27
N SER A 333 -15.77 -0.60 5.49
CA SER A 333 -16.37 0.06 6.66
C SER A 333 -16.09 1.56 6.70
N PHE A 334 -15.09 2.04 5.95
CA PHE A 334 -14.88 3.46 5.71
C PHE A 334 -15.75 3.97 4.57
N ALA A 335 -16.63 4.91 4.90
CA ALA A 335 -17.52 5.56 3.95
C ALA A 335 -17.77 7.00 4.38
N VAL A 336 -18.33 7.82 3.49
CA VAL A 336 -18.75 9.19 3.85
C VAL A 336 -19.74 9.14 5.03
N GLY A 337 -19.39 9.84 6.11
CA GLY A 337 -20.12 9.87 7.39
C GLY A 337 -19.79 8.71 8.35
N TYR A 338 -18.88 7.82 7.96
CA TYR A 338 -18.39 6.65 8.71
C TYR A 338 -16.87 6.56 8.59
N GLU A 339 -16.18 7.70 8.62
CA GLU A 339 -14.72 7.77 8.56
C GLU A 339 -14.06 7.20 9.83
N ASP A 340 -14.84 6.80 10.83
CA ASP A 340 -14.40 5.94 11.94
C ASP A 340 -14.44 4.43 11.63
N GLY A 341 -14.76 4.04 10.39
CA GLY A 341 -14.77 2.65 9.98
C GLY A 341 -15.91 1.85 10.63
N THR A 342 -17.05 2.50 10.89
CA THR A 342 -18.23 1.88 11.52
C THR A 342 -19.38 1.61 10.56
N PHE A 343 -19.21 1.85 9.25
CA PHE A 343 -20.25 1.53 8.28
C PHE A 343 -20.47 0.01 8.22
N ALA A 344 -21.68 -0.42 8.56
CA ALA A 344 -22.12 -1.79 8.38
C ALA A 344 -22.62 -1.97 6.94
N TYR A 345 -21.81 -2.63 6.11
CA TYR A 345 -22.18 -3.02 4.76
C TYR A 345 -23.03 -4.31 4.76
N PRO A 346 -23.80 -4.58 3.68
CA PRO A 346 -24.59 -5.81 3.55
C PRO A 346 -23.74 -7.08 3.51
N ASP A 347 -24.32 -8.24 3.87
CA ASP A 347 -23.59 -9.51 3.86
C ASP A 347 -23.10 -9.92 2.46
N GLU A 348 -23.86 -9.57 1.41
CA GLU A 348 -23.52 -9.83 0.01
C GLU A 348 -22.59 -8.77 -0.61
N HIS A 349 -21.98 -7.90 0.20
CA HIS A 349 -21.02 -6.90 -0.26
C HIS A 349 -19.79 -7.58 -0.92
N PRO A 350 -19.22 -7.02 -2.00
CA PRO A 350 -18.12 -7.64 -2.75
C PRO A 350 -16.88 -7.98 -1.91
N GLY A 351 -16.64 -7.21 -0.85
CA GLY A 351 -15.63 -7.53 0.15
C GLY A 351 -15.94 -6.96 1.52
N GLY A 352 -14.99 -7.11 2.45
CA GLY A 352 -15.14 -6.78 3.85
C GLY A 352 -14.21 -5.66 4.33
N GLY A 353 -13.54 -5.91 5.45
CA GLY A 353 -12.77 -4.90 6.17
C GLY A 353 -13.64 -4.16 7.18
N ASN A 354 -13.18 -4.16 8.43
CA ASN A 354 -13.89 -3.66 9.59
C ASN A 354 -12.88 -3.50 10.74
N ALA A 355 -13.34 -2.96 11.86
CA ALA A 355 -12.47 -2.76 13.03
C ALA A 355 -11.84 -4.07 13.57
N ALA A 356 -12.51 -5.22 13.44
CA ALA A 356 -11.96 -6.50 13.86
C ALA A 356 -10.81 -6.94 12.93
N LEU A 357 -10.97 -6.86 11.61
CA LEU A 357 -9.87 -7.13 10.67
C LEU A 357 -8.69 -6.18 10.90
N ARG A 358 -8.94 -4.88 11.14
CA ARG A 358 -7.87 -3.92 11.44
C ARG A 358 -7.11 -4.31 12.71
N ALA A 359 -7.81 -4.75 13.75
CA ALA A 359 -7.18 -5.28 14.95
C ALA A 359 -6.34 -6.55 14.68
N GLN A 360 -6.82 -7.45 13.82
CA GLN A 360 -6.09 -8.67 13.41
C GLN A 360 -4.81 -8.34 12.62
N LEU A 361 -4.85 -7.35 11.72
CA LEU A 361 -3.68 -6.90 10.97
C LEU A 361 -2.67 -6.15 11.85
N ARG A 362 -3.13 -5.51 12.93
CA ARG A 362 -2.23 -4.99 13.97
C ARG A 362 -1.44 -6.10 14.66
N VAL A 363 -2.02 -7.29 14.83
CA VAL A 363 -1.30 -8.47 15.36
C VAL A 363 -0.15 -8.85 14.43
N LEU A 364 -0.41 -8.96 13.11
CA LEU A 364 0.64 -9.20 12.11
C LEU A 364 1.75 -8.15 12.21
N GLY A 365 1.37 -6.87 12.24
CA GLY A 365 2.32 -5.78 12.34
C GLY A 365 3.14 -5.78 13.63
N THR A 366 2.54 -6.19 14.76
CA THR A 366 3.24 -6.30 16.04
C THR A 366 4.17 -7.50 16.06
N PHE A 367 3.72 -8.63 15.52
CA PHE A 367 4.50 -9.85 15.41
C PHE A 367 5.76 -9.64 14.59
N ILE A 368 5.65 -9.14 13.34
CA ILE A 368 6.81 -9.02 12.46
C ILE A 368 7.83 -7.98 12.96
N ARG A 369 7.36 -6.90 13.60
CA ARG A 369 8.22 -5.88 14.20
C ARG A 369 8.90 -6.33 15.51
N SER A 370 8.54 -7.51 16.03
CA SER A 370 9.27 -8.12 17.16
C SER A 370 10.57 -8.82 16.74
N PHE A 371 10.85 -8.87 15.44
CA PHE A 371 12.06 -9.43 14.84
C PHE A 371 12.94 -8.33 14.25
N ASP A 372 14.23 -8.64 14.11
CA ASP A 372 15.12 -7.90 13.20
C ASP A 372 14.90 -8.40 11.76
N PHE A 373 13.72 -8.09 11.22
CA PHE A 373 13.27 -8.60 9.91
C PHE A 373 14.15 -8.13 8.75
N VAL A 374 14.90 -7.03 8.92
CA VAL A 374 15.87 -6.53 7.93
C VAL A 374 16.92 -7.59 7.61
N HIS A 375 17.32 -8.38 8.59
CA HIS A 375 18.33 -9.43 8.44
C HIS A 375 17.74 -10.82 8.21
N MET A 376 16.43 -10.91 7.98
CA MET A 376 15.75 -12.15 7.66
C MET A 376 15.52 -12.26 6.15
N THR A 377 15.42 -13.50 5.67
CA THR A 377 15.06 -13.82 4.28
C THR A 377 13.95 -14.87 4.24
N PRO A 378 13.22 -15.02 3.13
CA PRO A 378 12.29 -16.12 2.93
C PRO A 378 12.95 -17.47 3.23
N PHE A 379 12.23 -18.32 3.96
CA PHE A 379 12.71 -19.59 4.47
C PHE A 379 11.82 -20.74 3.98
N ASP A 380 12.33 -21.48 2.99
CA ASP A 380 11.58 -22.55 2.31
C ASP A 380 11.81 -23.94 2.94
N ASN A 381 12.66 -24.06 3.96
CA ASN A 381 13.02 -25.34 4.58
C ASN A 381 12.00 -25.77 5.65
N ILE A 382 10.71 -25.78 5.29
CA ILE A 382 9.61 -26.29 6.10
C ILE A 382 9.00 -27.50 5.38
N SER A 383 8.83 -28.61 6.11
CA SER A 383 8.31 -29.86 5.54
C SER A 383 7.36 -30.60 6.49
N ASP A 384 6.78 -31.68 5.98
CA ASP A 384 5.83 -32.59 6.67
C ASP A 384 4.46 -31.96 7.01
N LEU A 385 4.05 -30.95 6.23
CA LEU A 385 2.73 -30.34 6.37
C LEU A 385 1.63 -31.16 5.65
N PRO A 386 0.47 -31.38 6.28
CA PRO A 386 -0.73 -31.89 5.61
C PRO A 386 -1.15 -31.04 4.40
N GLU A 387 -1.72 -31.66 3.35
CA GLU A 387 -2.13 -30.97 2.11
C GLU A 387 -3.13 -29.80 2.32
N ASN A 388 -3.90 -29.83 3.42
CA ASN A 388 -4.88 -28.80 3.77
C ASN A 388 -4.29 -27.64 4.59
N LEU A 389 -2.97 -27.63 4.80
CA LEU A 389 -2.22 -26.60 5.51
C LEU A 389 -1.11 -26.04 4.61
N ALA A 390 -0.75 -24.79 4.86
CA ALA A 390 0.40 -24.13 4.25
C ALA A 390 1.18 -23.38 5.33
N ALA A 391 2.50 -23.26 5.15
CA ALA A 391 3.34 -22.41 5.97
C ALA A 391 4.21 -21.50 5.13
N TYR A 392 4.48 -20.31 5.67
CA TYR A 392 5.33 -19.28 5.09
C TYR A 392 6.25 -18.75 6.18
N ALA A 393 7.51 -18.48 5.88
CA ALA A 393 8.44 -18.07 6.91
C ALA A 393 9.52 -17.11 6.43
N LEU A 394 9.92 -16.26 7.38
CA LEU A 394 11.15 -15.49 7.34
C LEU A 394 12.11 -16.07 8.38
N ALA A 395 13.39 -16.13 8.05
CA ALA A 395 14.41 -16.57 9.00
C ALA A 395 15.73 -15.80 8.84
N ALA A 396 16.42 -15.62 9.95
CA ALA A 396 17.87 -15.48 10.01
C ALA A 396 18.41 -16.75 10.68
N PRO A 397 18.87 -17.76 9.91
CA PRO A 397 19.20 -19.06 10.47
C PRO A 397 20.19 -19.00 11.65
N GLY A 398 19.86 -19.69 12.75
CA GLY A 398 20.63 -19.67 13.99
C GLY A 398 20.28 -18.52 14.95
N HIS A 399 19.41 -17.60 14.54
CA HIS A 399 19.04 -16.42 15.32
C HIS A 399 17.54 -16.29 15.55
N GLN A 400 16.74 -16.27 14.48
CA GLN A 400 15.32 -15.98 14.58
C GLN A 400 14.54 -16.57 13.40
N TYR A 401 13.34 -17.07 13.68
CA TYR A 401 12.43 -17.62 12.69
C TYR A 401 11.01 -17.16 13.02
N ALA A 402 10.36 -16.60 12.00
CA ALA A 402 8.97 -16.19 12.03
C ALA A 402 8.22 -17.09 11.05
N VAL A 403 7.31 -17.93 11.55
CA VAL A 403 6.56 -18.89 10.73
C VAL A 403 5.08 -18.59 10.86
N TYR A 404 4.39 -18.50 9.74
CA TYR A 404 2.94 -18.44 9.67
C TYR A 404 2.41 -19.80 9.19
N LEU A 405 1.42 -20.36 9.87
CA LEU A 405 0.77 -21.64 9.56
C LEU A 405 -0.73 -21.41 9.38
N CYS A 406 -1.31 -21.86 8.27
CA CYS A 406 -2.72 -21.60 7.97
C CYS A 406 -3.39 -22.72 7.19
N HIS A 407 -4.72 -22.74 7.26
CA HIS A 407 -5.54 -23.52 6.34
C HIS A 407 -5.55 -22.95 4.92
N THR A 408 -5.42 -23.82 3.92
CA THR A 408 -5.49 -23.46 2.50
C THR A 408 -6.91 -23.22 2.00
N GLY A 409 -7.92 -23.77 2.69
CA GLY A 409 -9.34 -23.62 2.37
C GLY A 409 -9.95 -22.28 2.80
N GLN A 410 -11.15 -21.94 2.33
CA GLN A 410 -11.78 -20.62 2.57
C GLN A 410 -12.60 -20.51 3.86
N GLU A 411 -12.94 -21.62 4.51
CA GLU A 411 -13.86 -21.66 5.65
C GLU A 411 -13.14 -22.11 6.93
N ALA A 412 -13.62 -21.62 8.09
CA ALA A 412 -13.24 -22.09 9.41
C ALA A 412 -13.31 -23.63 9.47
N ARG A 413 -12.26 -24.26 9.97
CA ARG A 413 -12.13 -25.71 9.98
C ARG A 413 -12.32 -26.28 11.38
N ALA A 414 -12.57 -27.58 11.42
CA ALA A 414 -12.48 -28.33 12.66
C ALA A 414 -11.09 -28.09 13.27
N GLU A 415 -11.06 -27.95 14.59
CA GLU A 415 -9.82 -27.78 15.35
C GLU A 415 -8.80 -28.87 14.96
N THR A 416 -7.58 -28.43 14.65
CA THR A 416 -6.49 -29.29 14.19
C THR A 416 -5.19 -28.88 14.87
N SER A 417 -4.16 -29.72 14.75
CA SER A 417 -2.78 -29.37 15.09
C SER A 417 -1.86 -29.82 13.95
N ALA A 418 -0.69 -29.22 13.85
CA ALA A 418 0.31 -29.61 12.85
C ALA A 418 1.67 -29.83 13.49
N THR A 419 2.42 -30.79 12.97
CA THR A 419 3.85 -30.90 13.23
C THR A 419 4.58 -30.40 12.00
N LEU A 420 5.40 -29.37 12.16
CA LEU A 420 6.27 -28.81 11.12
C LEU A 420 7.70 -29.25 11.41
N ILE A 421 8.42 -29.62 10.36
CA ILE A 421 9.85 -29.91 10.44
C ILE A 421 10.62 -28.71 9.88
N LEU A 422 11.43 -28.08 10.74
CA LEU A 422 12.35 -27.00 10.39
C LEU A 422 13.79 -27.54 10.41
N ASP A 423 14.59 -27.18 9.40
CA ASP A 423 16.03 -27.40 9.44
C ASP A 423 16.71 -26.26 10.24
N LEU A 424 17.14 -26.55 11.47
CA LEU A 424 17.73 -25.59 12.40
C LEU A 424 19.23 -25.85 12.55
N PRO A 425 20.10 -24.83 12.63
CA PRO A 425 21.46 -24.97 13.13
C PRO A 425 21.47 -25.43 14.60
N SER A 426 22.60 -25.96 15.06
CA SER A 426 22.75 -26.30 16.47
C SER A 426 22.60 -25.07 17.36
N GLY A 427 21.89 -25.20 18.46
CA GLY A 427 21.58 -24.06 19.32
C GLY A 427 20.50 -24.38 20.35
N THR A 428 20.21 -23.38 21.18
CA THR A 428 19.04 -23.39 22.05
C THR A 428 18.09 -22.32 21.57
N TYR A 429 16.82 -22.68 21.42
CA TYR A 429 15.79 -21.79 20.88
C TYR A 429 14.57 -21.79 21.79
N ARG A 430 13.98 -20.61 22.00
CA ARG A 430 12.71 -20.44 22.69
C ARG A 430 11.58 -20.33 21.68
N THR A 431 10.54 -21.14 21.87
CA THR A 431 9.31 -21.12 21.06
C THR A 431 8.22 -20.27 21.73
N GLU A 432 7.42 -19.58 20.91
CA GLU A 432 6.19 -18.91 21.33
C GLU A 432 5.18 -18.99 20.18
N TRP A 433 3.98 -19.50 20.45
CA TRP A 433 2.89 -19.53 19.50
C TRP A 433 1.96 -18.35 19.71
N ILE A 434 1.44 -17.78 18.62
CA ILE A 434 0.60 -16.59 18.63
C ILE A 434 -0.67 -16.89 17.83
N ASP A 435 -1.81 -16.65 18.45
CA ASP A 435 -3.11 -16.59 17.77
C ASP A 435 -3.19 -15.30 16.95
N THR A 436 -3.33 -15.44 15.63
CA THR A 436 -3.35 -14.31 14.69
C THR A 436 -4.65 -13.50 14.77
N LEU A 437 -5.71 -14.04 15.40
CA LEU A 437 -6.98 -13.37 15.61
C LEU A 437 -6.95 -12.45 16.83
N SER A 438 -6.33 -12.91 17.93
CA SER A 438 -6.48 -12.33 19.27
C SER A 438 -5.18 -11.75 19.87
N ASP A 439 -4.01 -12.06 19.29
CA ASP A 439 -2.67 -11.85 19.90
C ASP A 439 -2.47 -12.63 21.21
N GLU A 440 -3.30 -13.66 21.48
CA GLU A 440 -3.03 -14.58 22.58
C GLU A 440 -1.73 -15.35 22.32
N ARG A 441 -0.85 -15.37 23.33
CA ARG A 441 0.48 -15.97 23.23
C ARG A 441 0.56 -17.19 24.13
N ILE A 442 1.05 -18.28 23.56
CA ILE A 442 1.32 -19.53 24.26
C ILE A 442 2.83 -19.71 24.27
N ASP A 443 3.43 -19.45 25.43
CA ASP A 443 4.84 -19.76 25.66
C ASP A 443 5.09 -21.24 25.40
N GLY A 444 6.05 -21.52 24.52
CA GLY A 444 6.50 -22.87 24.25
C GLY A 444 7.75 -23.24 25.03
N GLU A 445 8.29 -24.42 24.73
CA GLU A 445 9.47 -24.96 25.40
C GLU A 445 10.77 -24.36 24.82
N SER A 446 11.82 -24.31 25.65
CA SER A 446 13.20 -24.10 25.19
C SER A 446 13.72 -25.41 24.62
N ILE A 447 14.17 -25.38 23.37
CA ILE A 447 14.61 -26.55 22.61
C ILE A 447 16.11 -26.42 22.36
N THR A 448 16.90 -27.29 22.99
CA THR A 448 18.30 -27.50 22.63
C THR A 448 18.37 -28.56 21.53
N HIS A 449 18.93 -28.20 20.37
CA HIS A 449 18.98 -29.06 19.20
C HIS A 449 20.42 -29.12 18.64
N ASP A 450 20.85 -30.30 18.19
CA ASP A 450 22.21 -30.56 17.69
C ASP A 450 22.42 -30.12 16.22
N GLY A 451 21.39 -29.58 15.59
CA GLY A 451 21.36 -29.20 14.19
C GLY A 451 20.64 -30.21 13.29
N GLY A 452 20.03 -29.74 12.20
CA GLY A 452 19.25 -30.54 11.26
C GLY A 452 17.74 -30.43 11.49
N ALA A 453 17.01 -31.49 11.11
CA ALA A 453 15.55 -31.55 11.24
C ALA A 453 15.08 -31.47 12.70
N CYS A 454 14.31 -30.44 13.03
CA CYS A 454 13.64 -30.21 14.30
C CYS A 454 12.13 -30.25 14.10
N ALA A 455 11.44 -31.14 14.81
CA ALA A 455 9.99 -31.25 14.76
C ALA A 455 9.36 -30.34 15.83
N LEU A 456 8.44 -29.47 15.40
CA LEU A 456 7.71 -28.54 16.25
C LEU A 456 6.21 -28.79 16.08
N THR A 457 5.51 -29.07 17.17
CA THR A 457 4.06 -29.30 17.15
C THR A 457 3.32 -28.05 17.59
N SER A 458 2.36 -27.61 16.78
CA SER A 458 1.51 -26.47 17.11
C SER A 458 0.50 -26.83 18.20
N PRO A 459 0.04 -25.86 19.00
CA PRO A 459 -1.20 -26.01 19.75
C PRO A 459 -2.39 -26.19 18.78
N PRO A 460 -3.56 -26.61 19.27
CA PRO A 460 -4.77 -26.69 18.47
C PRO A 460 -5.20 -25.32 17.92
N PHE A 461 -5.69 -25.28 16.67
CA PHE A 461 -6.20 -24.07 16.00
C PHE A 461 -7.26 -24.41 14.94
N THR A 462 -8.06 -23.41 14.53
CA THR A 462 -9.19 -23.57 13.60
C THR A 462 -8.99 -22.91 12.23
N GLU A 463 -8.15 -21.87 12.16
CA GLU A 463 -7.91 -21.07 10.95
C GLU A 463 -6.41 -20.97 10.67
N ASP A 464 -5.67 -20.35 11.58
CA ASP A 464 -4.26 -20.06 11.43
C ASP A 464 -3.57 -19.73 12.77
N LEU A 465 -2.23 -19.84 12.79
CA LEU A 465 -1.35 -19.53 13.91
C LEU A 465 -0.03 -18.97 13.39
N ALA A 466 0.70 -18.27 14.25
CA ALA A 466 2.09 -17.91 14.03
C ALA A 466 3.00 -18.53 15.09
N LEU A 467 4.23 -18.85 14.70
CA LEU A 467 5.30 -19.29 15.57
C LEU A 467 6.42 -18.26 15.52
N ARG A 468 6.84 -17.82 16.70
CA ARG A 468 8.09 -17.11 16.94
C ARG A 468 9.09 -18.08 17.56
N LEU A 469 10.26 -18.20 16.93
CA LEU A 469 11.40 -18.97 17.42
C LEU A 469 12.62 -18.06 17.48
N LEU A 470 13.20 -17.87 18.66
CA LEU A 470 14.38 -17.02 18.88
C LEU A 470 15.50 -17.85 19.51
N SER A 471 16.74 -17.63 19.10
CA SER A 471 17.88 -18.21 19.82
C SER A 471 18.05 -17.57 21.20
N GLU A 472 18.46 -18.38 22.18
CA GLU A 472 18.75 -17.95 23.54
C GLU A 472 20.18 -17.44 23.74
#